data_AF-A0A6N6KJ13-F1
#
_entry.id   AF-A0A6N6KJ13-F1
#
_cell.length_a   1.000
_cell.length_b   1.000
_cell.length_c   1.000
_cell.angle_alpha   90.00
_cell.angle_beta   90.00
_cell.angle_gamma   90.00
#
_symmetry.space_group_name_H-M   'P 1'
#
loop_
_entity.id
_entity.type
_entity.pdbx_description
1 polymer ?
#
loop_
_entity_poly.entity_id
_entity_poly.type
_entity_poly.pdbx_seq_one_letter_code
_entity_poly.pdbx_strand_id
1 'polypeptide(L)'
;MPWVGMVLYKKPFFKHWMSPVVFCYGIGIIISNLRPFPLNDALSNYVTMGTIVLAIPLLLFSAKILKWLKYTGKGLISFLLCVVSAMVGASIAWYFLGDSVDSAWRLSGMLVGIYTGGTPNMQAIGMALQASQENIILVNAADMLMGGAYLIFLSTVAHQLLKGILPDFEGNDEANPEFELGGKKFNVLDSLKGIGLSIVIAGIAVAIPYFLLGSMENIALIILGLTAISIAAA
;
A
#
# COMPACT_ATOMS: atom_id res chain seq x y z
N MET A 1 0.76 13.11 11.73
CA MET A 1 -0.29 13.66 12.64
C MET A 1 -1.68 13.51 12.00
N PRO A 2 -2.32 12.33 12.12
CA PRO A 2 -3.62 12.06 11.49
C PRO A 2 -4.77 12.89 12.08
N TRP A 3 -4.69 13.21 13.38
CA TRP A 3 -5.72 13.97 14.10
C TRP A 3 -5.88 15.40 13.56
N VAL A 4 -4.78 16.08 13.24
CA VAL A 4 -4.81 17.45 12.67
C VAL A 4 -5.45 17.44 11.28
N GLY A 5 -5.13 16.44 10.45
CA GLY A 5 -5.77 16.24 9.15
C GLY A 5 -7.28 15.98 9.27
N MET A 6 -7.70 15.17 10.26
CA MET A 6 -9.12 14.90 10.55
C MET A 6 -9.88 16.14 11.02
N VAL A 7 -9.27 16.98 11.87
CA VAL A 7 -9.90 18.22 12.35
C VAL A 7 -10.05 19.24 11.22
N LEU A 8 -9.07 19.31 10.30
CA LEU A 8 -9.12 20.20 9.14
C LEU A 8 -10.12 19.70 8.08
N TYR A 9 -10.25 18.39 7.87
CA TYR A 9 -11.23 17.80 6.94
C TYR A 9 -12.69 18.10 7.32
N LYS A 10 -12.98 18.33 8.61
CA LYS A 10 -14.30 18.75 9.09
C LYS A 10 -14.64 20.22 8.75
N LYS A 11 -13.70 21.04 8.27
CA LYS A 11 -13.97 22.42 7.84
C LYS A 11 -14.40 22.46 6.37
N PRO A 12 -15.44 23.25 6.00
CA PRO A 12 -16.05 23.25 4.66
C PRO A 12 -15.08 23.63 3.53
N PHE A 13 -14.02 24.38 3.82
CA PHE A 13 -12.99 24.77 2.85
C PHE A 13 -12.07 23.62 2.44
N PHE A 14 -11.75 22.68 3.34
CA PHE A 14 -10.81 21.58 3.08
C PHE A 14 -11.49 20.28 2.63
N LYS A 15 -12.82 20.20 2.79
CA LYS A 15 -13.63 19.02 2.43
C LYS A 15 -13.50 18.62 0.95
N HIS A 16 -13.26 19.58 0.05
CA HIS A 16 -13.23 19.36 -1.39
C HIS A 16 -11.83 19.28 -2.00
N TRP A 17 -10.78 19.67 -1.28
CA TRP A 17 -9.50 19.95 -1.92
C TRP A 17 -8.50 18.79 -1.84
N MET A 18 -8.46 18.01 -0.75
CA MET A 18 -7.45 16.95 -0.59
C MET A 18 -7.92 15.82 0.34
N SER A 19 -7.62 14.57 -0.03
CA SER A 19 -7.79 13.42 0.87
C SER A 19 -6.90 13.56 2.11
N PRO A 20 -7.35 13.14 3.32
CA PRO A 20 -6.56 13.16 4.55
C PRO A 20 -5.19 12.49 4.42
N VAL A 21 -5.09 11.49 3.54
CA VAL A 21 -3.85 10.76 3.23
C VAL A 21 -2.83 11.68 2.57
N VAL A 22 -3.23 12.42 1.54
CA VAL A 22 -2.34 13.34 0.80
C VAL A 22 -1.83 14.45 1.73
N PHE A 23 -2.68 14.93 2.63
CA PHE A 23 -2.30 15.91 3.63
C PHE A 23 -1.23 15.39 4.60
N CYS A 24 -1.38 14.14 5.08
CA CYS A 24 -0.38 13.52 5.95
C CYS A 24 0.98 13.37 5.26
N TYR A 25 0.99 12.95 3.99
CA TYR A 25 2.21 12.84 3.18
C TYR A 25 2.85 14.21 2.94
N GLY A 26 2.07 15.21 2.54
CA GLY A 26 2.58 16.56 2.27
C GLY A 26 3.29 17.16 3.48
N ILE A 27 2.70 17.05 4.67
CA ILE A 27 3.34 17.49 5.92
C ILE A 27 4.64 16.70 6.17
N GLY A 28 4.62 15.38 5.99
CA GLY A 28 5.80 14.54 6.18
C GLY A 28 6.97 14.95 5.27
N ILE A 29 6.69 15.20 3.99
CA ILE A 29 7.69 15.66 3.01
C ILE A 29 8.25 17.03 3.40
N ILE A 30 7.40 17.98 3.80
CA ILE A 30 7.84 19.32 4.22
C ILE A 30 8.77 19.24 5.44
N ILE A 31 8.38 18.46 6.46
CA ILE A 31 9.20 18.27 7.67
C ILE A 31 10.54 17.60 7.33
N SER A 32 10.52 16.58 6.46
CA SER A 32 11.73 15.87 6.03
C SER A 32 12.71 16.78 5.28
N ASN A 33 12.21 17.68 4.42
CA ASN A 33 13.03 18.60 3.64
C ASN A 33 13.55 19.79 4.46
N LEU A 34 12.72 20.39 5.32
CA LEU A 34 13.11 21.56 6.11
C LEU A 34 14.00 21.21 7.31
N ARG A 35 14.08 19.93 7.70
CA ARG A 35 14.82 19.42 8.87
C ARG A 35 14.78 20.39 10.08
N PRO A 36 13.58 20.79 10.56
CA PRO A 36 13.47 21.78 11.64
C PRO A 36 14.07 21.29 12.98
N PHE A 37 14.26 19.98 13.13
CA PHE A 37 14.90 19.31 14.26
C PHE A 37 15.76 18.14 13.75
N PRO A 38 16.77 17.66 14.51
CA PRO A 38 17.56 16.50 14.11
C PRO A 38 16.66 15.25 14.03
N LEU A 39 16.34 14.86 12.80
CA LEU A 39 15.59 13.63 12.54
C LEU A 39 16.54 12.43 12.70
N ASN A 40 16.13 11.47 13.52
CA ASN A 40 16.82 10.20 13.62
C ASN A 40 16.21 9.23 12.60
N ASP A 41 16.96 8.95 11.53
CA ASP A 41 16.52 8.07 10.44
C ASP A 41 16.26 6.64 10.93
N ALA A 42 17.08 6.14 11.87
CA ALA A 42 16.92 4.80 12.43
C ALA A 42 15.61 4.69 13.23
N LEU A 43 15.32 5.67 14.10
CA LEU A 43 14.08 5.69 14.86
C LEU A 43 12.85 5.75 13.93
N SER A 44 12.92 6.57 12.88
CA SER A 44 11.85 6.70 11.89
C SER A 44 11.58 5.38 11.15
N ASN A 45 12.63 4.65 10.80
CA ASN A 45 12.52 3.33 10.18
C ASN A 45 11.88 2.30 11.11
N TYR A 46 12.31 2.23 12.38
CA TYR A 46 11.73 1.28 13.35
C TYR A 46 10.23 1.56 13.62
N VAL A 47 9.87 2.84 13.77
CA VAL A 47 8.46 3.23 13.96
C VAL A 47 7.63 2.89 12.73
N THR A 48 8.16 3.10 11.52
CA THR A 48 7.48 2.76 10.27
C THR A 48 7.24 1.26 10.16
N MET A 49 8.27 0.45 10.38
CA MET A 49 8.14 -1.01 10.38
C MET A 49 7.10 -1.51 11.40
N GLY A 50 7.20 -1.05 12.65
CA GLY A 50 6.24 -1.45 13.70
C GLY A 50 4.81 -1.04 13.36
N THR A 51 4.64 0.16 12.79
CA THR A 51 3.32 0.65 12.39
C THR A 51 2.72 -0.16 11.24
N ILE A 52 3.51 -0.52 10.22
CA ILE A 52 3.04 -1.32 9.08
C ILE A 52 2.56 -2.69 9.55
N VAL A 53 3.35 -3.36 10.38
CA VAL A 53 3.04 -4.71 10.90
C VAL A 53 1.74 -4.73 11.69
N LEU A 54 1.42 -3.65 12.42
CA LEU A 54 0.15 -3.52 13.16
C LEU A 54 -1.00 -3.02 12.29
N ALA A 55 -0.73 -2.16 11.32
CA ALA A 55 -1.76 -1.59 10.44
C ALA A 55 -2.40 -2.65 9.54
N ILE A 56 -1.61 -3.60 9.01
CA ILE A 56 -2.11 -4.64 8.10
C ILE A 56 -3.23 -5.48 8.75
N PRO A 57 -3.04 -6.11 9.94
CA PRO A 57 -4.10 -6.86 10.60
C PRO A 57 -5.32 -6.01 10.95
N LEU A 58 -5.11 -4.80 11.49
CA LEU A 58 -6.21 -3.91 11.88
C LEU A 58 -7.07 -3.49 10.68
N LEU A 59 -6.45 -3.20 9.53
CA LEU A 59 -7.15 -2.90 8.30
C LEU A 59 -7.95 -4.10 7.80
N LEU A 60 -7.37 -5.30 7.88
CA LEU A 60 -8.03 -6.55 7.48
C LEU A 60 -9.22 -6.89 8.40
N PHE A 61 -9.10 -6.71 9.72
CA PHE A 61 -10.22 -6.92 10.65
C PHE A 61 -11.38 -5.96 10.40
N SER A 62 -11.08 -4.74 9.94
CA SER A 62 -12.12 -3.78 9.55
C SER A 62 -12.72 -4.10 8.18
N ALA A 63 -12.00 -4.83 7.33
CA ALA A 63 -12.49 -5.24 6.02
C ALA A 63 -13.45 -6.42 6.18
N LYS A 64 -14.67 -6.29 5.64
CA LYS A 64 -15.63 -7.40 5.62
C LYS A 64 -15.30 -8.35 4.46
N ILE A 65 -14.17 -9.06 4.57
CA ILE A 65 -13.56 -9.86 3.49
C ILE A 65 -14.56 -10.87 2.91
N LEU A 66 -15.32 -11.57 3.77
CA LEU A 66 -16.34 -12.53 3.34
C LEU A 66 -17.49 -11.90 2.54
N LYS A 67 -17.89 -10.67 2.88
CA LYS A 67 -18.89 -9.93 2.09
C LYS A 67 -18.30 -9.48 0.77
N TRP A 68 -17.05 -9.04 0.77
CA TRP A 68 -16.34 -8.60 -0.42
C TRP A 68 -16.21 -9.73 -1.44
N LEU A 69 -15.75 -10.92 -1.01
CA LEU A 69 -15.62 -12.14 -1.84
C LEU A 69 -16.88 -12.49 -2.64
N LYS A 70 -18.07 -12.24 -2.09
CA LYS A 70 -19.36 -12.47 -2.76
C LYS A 70 -19.59 -11.54 -3.96
N TYR A 71 -18.98 -10.36 -3.97
CA TYR A 71 -19.08 -9.34 -5.02
C TYR A 71 -17.81 -9.22 -5.88
N THR A 72 -16.74 -9.94 -5.53
CA THR A 72 -15.42 -9.85 -6.19
C THR A 72 -15.42 -10.37 -7.63
N GLY A 73 -16.47 -11.00 -8.16
CA GLY A 73 -16.46 -11.53 -9.54
C GLY A 73 -16.00 -10.50 -10.59
N LYS A 74 -16.59 -9.30 -10.59
CA LYS A 74 -16.15 -8.20 -11.47
C LYS A 74 -14.83 -7.54 -11.01
N GLY A 75 -14.58 -7.54 -9.70
CA GLY A 75 -13.34 -7.00 -9.11
C GLY A 75 -12.09 -7.81 -9.47
N LEU A 76 -12.21 -9.15 -9.54
CA LEU A 76 -11.13 -10.04 -9.93
C LEU A 76 -10.79 -9.87 -11.41
N ILE A 77 -11.79 -9.70 -12.26
CA ILE A 77 -11.58 -9.38 -13.69
C ILE A 77 -10.84 -8.05 -13.82
N SER A 78 -11.27 -7.01 -13.08
CA SER A 78 -10.56 -5.71 -13.06
C SER A 78 -9.11 -5.86 -12.59
N PHE A 79 -8.87 -6.65 -11.55
CA PHE A 79 -7.51 -6.95 -11.07
C PHE A 79 -6.67 -7.69 -12.11
N LEU A 80 -7.24 -8.68 -12.80
CA LEU A 80 -6.56 -9.40 -13.89
C LEU A 80 -6.21 -8.46 -15.05
N LEU A 81 -7.14 -7.57 -15.44
CA LEU A 81 -6.85 -6.55 -16.45
C LEU A 81 -5.72 -5.62 -15.98
N CYS A 82 -5.69 -5.24 -14.71
CA CYS A 82 -4.60 -4.46 -14.12
C CYS A 82 -3.25 -5.20 -14.22
N VAL A 83 -3.22 -6.48 -13.86
CA VAL A 83 -2.01 -7.34 -13.96
C VAL A 83 -1.53 -7.41 -15.41
N VAL A 84 -2.42 -7.68 -16.35
CA VAL A 84 -2.10 -7.73 -17.78
C VAL A 84 -1.58 -6.38 -18.26
N SER A 85 -2.22 -5.28 -17.87
CA SER A 85 -1.77 -3.93 -18.21
C SER A 85 -0.36 -3.65 -17.68
N ALA A 86 -0.06 -4.05 -16.44
CA ALA A 86 1.27 -3.89 -15.85
C ALA A 86 2.31 -4.72 -16.61
N MET A 87 2.00 -5.97 -16.96
CA MET A 87 2.88 -6.83 -17.77
C MET A 87 3.15 -6.23 -19.15
N VAL A 88 2.12 -5.75 -19.83
CA VAL A 88 2.25 -5.11 -21.16
C VAL A 88 3.07 -3.83 -21.06
N GLY A 89 2.77 -2.96 -20.09
CA GLY A 89 3.52 -1.72 -19.87
C GLY A 89 4.99 -1.96 -19.57
N ALA A 90 5.30 -2.91 -18.68
CA ALA A 90 6.67 -3.28 -18.35
C ALA A 90 7.42 -3.92 -19.54
N SER A 91 6.71 -4.68 -20.39
CA SER A 91 7.28 -5.27 -21.61
C SER A 91 7.58 -4.21 -22.67
N ILE A 92 6.68 -3.23 -22.84
CA ILE A 92 6.90 -2.09 -23.75
C ILE A 92 8.08 -1.25 -23.27
N ALA A 93 8.14 -0.93 -21.97
CA ALA A 93 9.25 -0.18 -21.40
C ALA A 93 10.59 -0.91 -21.59
N TRP A 94 10.61 -2.23 -21.38
CA TRP A 94 11.79 -3.05 -21.65
C TRP A 94 12.17 -3.06 -23.13
N TYR A 95 11.20 -3.12 -24.04
CA TYR A 95 11.49 -3.11 -25.48
C TYR A 95 12.18 -1.82 -25.94
N PHE A 96 11.79 -0.67 -25.38
CA PHE A 96 12.38 0.63 -25.76
C PHE A 96 13.64 1.00 -24.99
N LEU A 97 13.73 0.63 -23.70
CA LEU A 97 14.84 1.04 -22.82
C LEU A 97 15.79 -0.11 -22.43
N GLY A 98 15.51 -1.33 -22.89
CA GLY A 98 16.20 -2.55 -22.47
C GLY A 98 17.70 -2.54 -22.73
N ASP A 99 18.12 -1.91 -23.83
CA ASP A 99 19.53 -1.80 -24.22
C ASP A 99 20.26 -0.67 -23.49
N SER A 100 19.53 0.31 -22.93
CA SER A 100 20.10 1.49 -22.25
C SER A 100 20.26 1.30 -20.75
N VAL A 101 19.53 0.37 -20.16
CA VAL A 101 19.47 0.17 -18.70
C VAL A 101 19.99 -1.22 -18.36
N ASP A 102 21.03 -1.29 -17.52
CA ASP A 102 21.55 -2.57 -17.08
C ASP A 102 20.48 -3.38 -16.33
N SER A 103 20.43 -4.68 -16.60
CA SER A 103 19.45 -5.60 -16.02
C SER A 103 17.98 -5.15 -16.19
N ALA A 104 17.64 -4.42 -17.27
CA ALA A 104 16.29 -3.90 -17.50
C ALA A 104 15.17 -4.95 -17.39
N TRP A 105 15.45 -6.19 -17.81
CA TRP A 105 14.49 -7.29 -17.70
C TRP A 105 14.16 -7.65 -16.23
N ARG A 106 15.14 -7.55 -15.32
CA ARG A 106 14.94 -7.73 -13.87
C ARG A 106 14.13 -6.60 -13.29
N LEU A 107 14.43 -5.37 -13.70
CA LEU A 107 13.69 -4.17 -13.26
C LEU A 107 12.22 -4.24 -13.71
N SER A 108 11.96 -4.65 -14.96
CA SER A 108 10.60 -4.86 -15.46
C SER A 108 9.84 -5.92 -14.66
N GLY A 109 10.48 -7.05 -14.35
CA GLY A 109 9.87 -8.07 -13.47
C GLY A 109 9.55 -7.54 -12.08
N MET A 110 10.47 -6.76 -11.49
CA MET A 110 10.27 -6.12 -10.20
C MET A 110 9.13 -5.10 -10.22
N LEU A 111 9.03 -4.27 -11.26
CA LEU A 111 7.95 -3.27 -11.45
C LEU A 111 6.57 -3.94 -11.59
N VAL A 112 6.46 -5.04 -12.34
CA VAL A 112 5.23 -5.85 -12.36
C VAL A 112 4.90 -6.35 -10.95
N GLY A 113 5.91 -6.74 -10.18
CA GLY A 113 5.77 -7.09 -8.76
C GLY A 113 5.14 -5.97 -7.92
N ILE A 114 5.60 -4.74 -8.10
CA ILE A 114 5.03 -3.57 -7.40
C ILE A 114 3.53 -3.43 -7.68
N TYR A 115 3.10 -3.48 -8.95
CA TYR A 115 1.70 -3.22 -9.28
C TYR A 115 0.75 -4.37 -8.97
N THR A 116 1.28 -5.58 -8.78
CA THR A 116 0.48 -6.78 -8.45
C THR A 116 0.46 -7.11 -6.96
N GLY A 117 1.42 -6.59 -6.17
CA GLY A 117 1.53 -6.91 -4.74
C GLY A 117 2.38 -5.94 -3.91
N GLY A 118 2.68 -4.75 -4.44
CA GLY A 118 3.43 -3.69 -3.77
C GLY A 118 4.93 -3.95 -3.63
N THR A 119 5.59 -3.09 -2.87
CA THR A 119 7.03 -3.19 -2.54
C THR A 119 7.44 -4.56 -1.97
N PRO A 120 6.63 -5.26 -1.14
CA PRO A 120 6.96 -6.62 -0.69
C PRO A 120 7.10 -7.62 -1.84
N ASN A 121 6.20 -7.58 -2.83
CA ASN A 121 6.24 -8.48 -3.98
C ASN A 121 7.39 -8.12 -4.93
N MET A 122 7.67 -6.83 -5.12
CA MET A 122 8.87 -6.37 -5.82
C MET A 122 10.15 -6.90 -5.19
N GLN A 123 10.29 -6.83 -3.86
CA GLN A 123 11.47 -7.35 -3.17
C GLN A 123 11.60 -8.87 -3.31
N ALA A 124 10.49 -9.62 -3.21
CA ALA A 124 10.49 -11.06 -3.41
C ALA A 124 10.97 -11.44 -4.83
N ILE A 125 10.46 -10.75 -5.86
CA ILE A 125 10.90 -10.97 -7.25
C ILE A 125 12.35 -10.53 -7.43
N GLY A 126 12.76 -9.40 -6.87
CA GLY A 126 14.14 -8.93 -6.91
C GLY A 126 15.12 -9.94 -6.32
N MET A 127 14.78 -10.53 -5.17
CA MET A 127 15.56 -11.60 -4.55
C MET A 127 15.61 -12.86 -5.44
N ALA A 128 14.46 -13.29 -5.99
CA ALA A 128 14.39 -14.45 -6.87
C ALA A 128 15.20 -14.27 -8.17
N LEU A 129 15.24 -13.04 -8.70
CA LEU A 129 16.01 -12.67 -9.89
C LEU A 129 17.47 -12.31 -9.59
N GLN A 130 17.88 -12.37 -8.32
CA GLN A 130 19.20 -11.95 -7.83
C GLN A 130 19.58 -10.53 -8.29
N ALA A 131 18.61 -9.62 -8.21
CA ALA A 131 18.85 -8.20 -8.46
C ALA A 131 19.76 -7.61 -7.38
N SER A 132 20.64 -6.67 -7.76
CA SER A 132 21.49 -5.98 -6.80
C SER A 132 20.65 -5.15 -5.82
N GLN A 133 21.16 -4.98 -4.60
CA GLN A 133 20.51 -4.13 -3.59
C GLN A 133 20.36 -2.68 -4.09
N GLU A 134 21.32 -2.19 -4.87
CA GLU A 134 21.27 -0.90 -5.53
C GLU A 134 20.07 -0.77 -6.47
N ASN A 135 19.83 -1.78 -7.32
CA ASN A 135 18.69 -1.80 -8.23
C ASN A 135 17.35 -1.81 -7.47
N ILE A 136 17.27 -2.55 -6.36
CA ILE A 136 16.07 -2.59 -5.50
C ILE A 136 15.78 -1.21 -4.90
N ILE A 137 16.81 -0.53 -4.39
CA ILE A 137 16.65 0.80 -3.81
C ILE A 137 16.24 1.81 -4.89
N LEU A 138 16.89 1.77 -6.05
CA LEU A 138 16.64 2.71 -7.14
C LEU A 138 15.23 2.58 -7.72
N VAL A 139 14.77 1.34 -7.95
CA VAL A 139 13.40 1.07 -8.42
C VAL A 139 12.37 1.55 -7.40
N ASN A 140 12.59 1.27 -6.11
CA ASN A 140 11.66 1.69 -5.06
C ASN A 140 11.57 3.23 -4.97
N ALA A 141 12.70 3.93 -5.06
CA ALA A 141 12.72 5.39 -5.08
C ALA A 141 12.01 5.96 -6.31
N ALA A 142 12.24 5.37 -7.50
CA ALA A 142 11.58 5.77 -8.73
C ALA A 142 10.06 5.55 -8.66
N ASP A 143 9.60 4.42 -8.13
CA ASP A 143 8.18 4.13 -7.95
C ASP A 143 7.52 5.06 -6.92
N MET A 144 8.18 5.38 -5.80
CA MET A 144 7.61 6.35 -4.84
C MET A 144 7.39 7.73 -5.46
N LEU A 145 8.32 8.19 -6.30
CA LEU A 145 8.20 9.47 -7.01
C LEU A 145 7.11 9.42 -8.08
N MET A 146 7.13 8.40 -8.95
CA MET A 146 6.18 8.28 -10.05
C MET A 146 4.78 7.91 -9.58
N GLY A 147 4.65 7.04 -8.58
CA GLY A 147 3.40 6.70 -7.92
C GLY A 147 2.78 7.91 -7.24
N GLY A 148 3.59 8.74 -6.57
CA GLY A 148 3.14 10.03 -6.02
C GLY A 148 2.62 10.97 -7.11
N ALA A 149 3.37 11.15 -8.20
CA ALA A 149 2.94 11.96 -9.34
C ALA A 149 1.68 11.40 -10.01
N TYR A 150 1.59 10.08 -10.15
CA TYR A 150 0.44 9.38 -10.72
C TYR A 150 -0.82 9.56 -9.86
N LEU A 151 -0.72 9.51 -8.53
CA LEU A 151 -1.84 9.79 -7.64
C LEU A 151 -2.33 11.24 -7.76
N ILE A 152 -1.40 12.20 -7.89
CA ILE A 152 -1.76 13.61 -8.14
C ILE A 152 -2.46 13.74 -9.50
N PHE A 153 -1.92 13.11 -10.54
CA PHE A 153 -2.53 13.08 -11.87
C PHE A 153 -3.94 12.47 -11.84
N LEU A 154 -4.13 11.33 -11.18
CA LEU A 154 -5.42 10.67 -11.06
C LEU A 154 -6.46 11.54 -10.35
N SER A 155 -6.05 12.19 -9.26
CA SER A 155 -6.94 13.02 -8.44
C SER A 155 -7.31 14.36 -9.06
N THR A 156 -6.51 14.88 -10.00
CA THR A 156 -6.72 16.22 -10.59
C THR A 156 -7.14 16.17 -12.05
N VAL A 157 -6.29 15.57 -12.89
CA VAL A 157 -6.40 15.64 -14.35
C VAL A 157 -7.20 14.46 -14.91
N ALA A 158 -6.98 13.25 -14.38
CA ALA A 158 -7.61 12.05 -14.93
C ALA A 158 -9.14 12.09 -14.83
N HIS A 159 -9.69 12.58 -13.72
CA HIS A 159 -11.15 12.73 -13.61
C HIS A 159 -11.71 13.66 -14.69
N GLN A 160 -11.02 14.75 -15.03
CA GLN A 160 -11.46 15.69 -16.06
C GLN A 160 -11.35 15.10 -17.48
N LEU A 161 -10.27 14.36 -17.76
CA LEU A 161 -10.05 13.73 -19.07
C LEU A 161 -10.99 12.54 -19.29
N LEU A 162 -11.18 11.71 -18.27
CA LEU A 162 -11.93 10.45 -18.38
C LEU A 162 -13.44 10.65 -18.34
N LYS A 163 -13.94 11.78 -17.84
CA LYS A 163 -15.38 12.11 -17.84
C LYS A 163 -15.96 12.20 -19.26
N GLY A 164 -15.13 12.43 -20.28
CA GLY A 164 -15.57 12.42 -21.68
C GLY A 164 -15.68 11.02 -22.31
N ILE A 165 -15.09 9.98 -21.69
CA ILE A 165 -14.95 8.64 -22.27
C ILE A 165 -15.64 7.57 -21.40
N LEU A 166 -15.62 7.71 -20.08
CA LEU A 166 -16.26 6.78 -19.15
C LEU A 166 -17.57 7.38 -18.62
N PRO A 167 -18.65 6.58 -18.56
CA PRO A 167 -19.89 6.99 -17.92
C PRO A 167 -19.65 7.30 -16.43
N ASP A 168 -20.41 8.25 -15.89
CA ASP A 168 -20.38 8.55 -14.47
C ASP A 168 -20.66 7.26 -13.67
N PHE A 169 -19.84 7.00 -12.66
CA PHE A 169 -20.01 5.84 -11.81
C PHE A 169 -21.31 6.00 -11.00
N GLU A 170 -22.34 5.23 -11.35
CA GLU A 170 -23.54 5.07 -10.53
C GLU A 170 -23.15 4.33 -9.25
N GLY A 171 -22.75 5.09 -8.24
CA GLY A 171 -22.44 4.57 -6.92
C GLY A 171 -23.69 3.95 -6.31
N ASN A 172 -23.72 2.62 -6.23
CA ASN A 172 -24.63 1.95 -5.32
C ASN A 172 -24.10 2.23 -3.91
N ASP A 173 -24.84 2.97 -3.07
CA ASP A 173 -24.42 3.40 -1.73
C ASP A 173 -23.96 2.23 -0.83
N GLU A 174 -24.35 1.00 -1.15
CA GLU A 174 -23.90 -0.22 -0.46
C GLU A 174 -22.43 -0.61 -0.74
N ALA A 175 -21.86 -0.15 -1.87
CA ALA A 175 -20.52 -0.51 -2.33
C ALA A 175 -19.45 0.54 -2.00
N ASN A 176 -19.85 1.69 -1.47
CA ASN A 176 -18.93 2.64 -0.88
C ASN A 176 -18.80 2.28 0.61
N PRO A 177 -17.73 1.60 1.06
CA PRO A 177 -17.31 1.78 2.43
C PRO A 177 -16.82 3.21 2.49
N GLU A 178 -17.75 4.18 2.52
CA GLU A 178 -17.47 5.41 3.22
C GLU A 178 -16.84 4.96 4.52
N PHE A 179 -15.60 5.37 4.72
CA PHE A 179 -15.00 5.35 6.03
C PHE A 179 -16.01 6.13 6.88
N GLU A 180 -16.96 5.43 7.50
CA GLU A 180 -17.91 5.99 8.43
C GLU A 180 -17.07 6.40 9.64
N LEU A 181 -16.43 7.56 9.49
CA LEU A 181 -15.55 8.22 10.44
C LEU A 181 -16.35 8.81 11.61
N GLY A 182 -17.59 8.37 11.80
CA GLY A 182 -18.46 8.77 12.89
C GLY A 182 -19.71 7.92 12.93
N GLY A 183 -19.79 6.99 13.87
CA GLY A 183 -21.05 6.28 14.13
C GLY A 183 -21.00 5.31 15.30
N LYS A 184 -19.90 4.56 15.46
CA LYS A 184 -19.75 3.66 16.62
C LYS A 184 -19.04 4.35 17.78
N LYS A 185 -19.65 4.31 18.97
CA LYS A 185 -19.02 4.71 20.23
C LYS A 185 -17.66 4.00 20.34
N PHE A 186 -16.58 4.77 20.50
CA PHE A 186 -15.23 4.24 20.63
C PHE A 186 -15.15 3.38 21.90
N ASN A 187 -15.17 2.06 21.74
CA ASN A 187 -14.98 1.15 22.85
C ASN A 187 -13.48 0.87 22.99
N VAL A 188 -12.85 1.51 23.98
CA VAL A 188 -11.41 1.39 24.24
C VAL A 188 -11.00 -0.07 24.39
N LEU A 189 -11.86 -0.90 24.99
CA LEU A 189 -11.60 -2.32 25.21
C LEU A 189 -11.54 -3.11 23.91
N ASP A 190 -12.41 -2.82 22.94
CA ASP A 190 -12.41 -3.51 21.64
C ASP A 190 -11.21 -3.08 20.79
N SER A 191 -10.82 -1.80 20.87
CA SER A 191 -9.59 -1.31 20.25
C SER A 191 -8.35 -1.97 20.88
N LEU A 192 -8.31 -2.14 22.20
CA LEU A 192 -7.20 -2.82 22.89
C LEU A 192 -7.11 -4.29 22.50
N LYS A 193 -8.25 -4.98 22.38
CA LYS A 193 -8.31 -6.36 21.91
C LYS A 193 -7.82 -6.49 20.47
N GLY A 194 -8.24 -5.58 19.59
CA GLY A 194 -7.77 -5.55 18.20
C GLY A 194 -6.26 -5.35 18.09
N ILE A 195 -5.70 -4.42 18.85
CA ILE A 195 -4.24 -4.18 18.91
C ILE A 195 -3.53 -5.41 19.47
N GLY A 196 -4.01 -5.98 20.58
CA GLY A 196 -3.44 -7.17 21.19
C GLY A 196 -3.43 -8.37 20.23
N LEU A 197 -4.54 -8.61 19.54
CA LEU A 197 -4.65 -9.67 18.53
C LEU A 197 -3.68 -9.42 17.35
N SER A 198 -3.54 -8.18 16.91
CA SER A 198 -2.61 -7.81 15.84
C SER A 198 -1.15 -8.10 16.21
N ILE A 199 -0.75 -7.83 17.46
CA ILE A 199 0.59 -8.15 17.97
C ILE A 199 0.80 -9.67 18.00
N VAL A 200 -0.19 -10.43 18.46
CA VAL A 200 -0.11 -11.91 18.48
C VAL A 200 0.03 -12.48 17.08
N ILE A 201 -0.78 -12.02 16.13
CA ILE A 201 -0.70 -12.46 14.73
C ILE A 201 0.65 -12.10 14.11
N ALA A 202 1.17 -10.90 14.38
CA ALA A 202 2.51 -10.52 13.94
C ALA A 202 3.59 -11.43 14.52
N GLY A 203 3.51 -11.76 15.81
CA GLY A 203 4.43 -12.69 16.45
C GLY A 203 4.39 -14.09 15.82
N ILE A 204 3.20 -14.62 15.55
CA ILE A 204 3.01 -15.93 14.91
C ILE A 204 3.55 -15.91 13.46
N ALA A 205 3.24 -14.85 12.71
CA ALA A 205 3.66 -14.69 11.32
C ALA A 205 5.20 -14.63 11.17
N VAL A 206 5.91 -14.14 12.19
CA VAL A 206 7.37 -14.14 12.24
C VAL A 206 7.90 -15.49 12.76
N ALA A 207 7.25 -16.09 13.75
CA ALA A 207 7.69 -17.35 14.36
C ALA A 207 7.61 -18.54 13.39
N ILE A 208 6.59 -18.60 12.52
CA ILE A 208 6.41 -19.71 11.58
C ILE A 208 7.58 -19.82 10.58
N PRO A 209 7.96 -18.76 9.82
CA PRO A 209 9.13 -18.80 8.95
C PRO A 209 10.43 -19.05 9.70
N TYR A 210 10.59 -18.46 10.89
CA TYR A 210 11.78 -18.68 11.72
C TYR A 210 11.95 -20.15 12.13
N PHE A 211 10.87 -20.80 12.55
CA PHE A 211 10.90 -22.21 12.97
C PHE A 211 11.09 -23.18 11.80
N LEU A 212 10.55 -22.87 10.63
CA LEU A 212 10.63 -23.74 9.43
C LEU A 212 11.95 -23.61 8.67
N LEU A 213 12.50 -22.40 8.57
CA LEU A 213 13.63 -22.08 7.68
C LEU A 213 14.89 -21.63 8.42
N GLY A 214 14.84 -21.50 9.76
CA GLY A 214 15.97 -21.11 10.60
C GLY A 214 16.54 -19.72 10.31
N SER A 215 15.88 -18.92 9.47
CA SER A 215 16.34 -17.63 8.98
C SER A 215 15.20 -16.61 8.93
N MET A 216 15.50 -15.38 9.31
CA MET A 216 14.57 -14.24 9.27
C MET A 216 14.62 -13.49 7.92
N GLU A 217 15.40 -14.01 6.96
CA GLU A 217 15.68 -13.33 5.69
C GLU A 217 14.49 -13.38 4.72
N ASN A 218 13.56 -14.32 4.91
CA ASN A 218 12.40 -14.51 4.04
C ASN A 218 11.24 -13.57 4.42
N ILE A 219 11.46 -12.26 4.28
CA ILE A 219 10.46 -11.20 4.54
C ILE A 219 9.15 -11.46 3.80
N ALA A 220 9.22 -12.03 2.58
CA ALA A 220 8.04 -12.38 1.79
C ALA A 220 7.14 -13.41 2.49
N LEU A 221 7.71 -14.44 3.12
CA LEU A 221 6.94 -15.45 3.86
C LEU A 221 6.33 -14.88 5.13
N ILE A 222 7.03 -13.95 5.80
CA ILE A 222 6.51 -13.26 6.97
C ILE A 222 5.28 -12.43 6.60
N ILE A 223 5.34 -11.67 5.50
CA ILE A 223 4.23 -10.83 5.04
C ILE A 223 3.04 -11.68 4.54
N LEU A 224 3.32 -12.76 3.82
CA LEU A 224 2.30 -13.72 3.38
C LEU A 224 1.61 -14.39 4.57
N GLY A 225 2.39 -14.85 5.56
CA GLY A 225 1.85 -15.41 6.80
C GLY A 225 1.01 -14.40 7.57
N LEU A 226 1.52 -13.17 7.73
CA LEU A 226 0.83 -12.08 8.42
C LEU A 226 -0.54 -11.80 7.81
N THR A 227 -0.58 -11.65 6.48
CA THR A 227 -1.82 -11.39 5.75
C THR A 227 -2.77 -12.59 5.81
N ALA A 228 -2.30 -13.82 5.55
CA ALA A 228 -3.14 -15.01 5.59
C ALA A 228 -3.81 -15.23 6.97
N ILE A 229 -3.03 -15.11 8.05
CA ILE A 229 -3.54 -15.28 9.42
C ILE A 229 -4.50 -14.13 9.78
N SER A 230 -4.21 -12.91 9.32
CA SER A 230 -5.08 -11.75 9.54
C SER A 230 -6.42 -11.90 8.80
N ILE A 231 -6.43 -12.45 7.58
CA ILE A 231 -7.67 -12.77 6.83
C ILE A 231 -8.46 -13.85 7.57
N ALA A 232 -7.79 -14.88 8.09
CA ALA A 232 -8.45 -15.96 8.82
C ALA A 232 -9.07 -15.49 10.16
N ALA A 233 -8.51 -14.44 10.76
CA ALA A 233 -8.98 -13.87 12.01
C ALA A 233 -10.01 -12.72 11.84
N ALA A 234 -10.22 -12.22 10.62
CA ALA A 234 -11.17 -11.17 10.25
C ALA A 234 -12.58 -11.72 9.96
#